data_AF-A0A0K0G482-F1
#
_entry.id   AF-A0A0K0G482-F1
#
_cell.length_a   1.000
_cell.length_b   1.000
_cell.length_c   1.000
_cell.angle_alpha   90.00
_cell.angle_beta   90.00
_cell.angle_gamma   90.00
#
_symmetry.space_group_name_H-M   'P 1'
#
loop_
_entity.id
_entity.type
_entity.pdbx_description
1 polymer ?
#
loop_
_entity_poly.entity_id
_entity_poly.type
_entity_poly.pdbx_seq_one_letter_code
_entity_poly.pdbx_strand_id
1 'polypeptide(L)'
;MTKVNVLSVTGYKILLEKKGSPSKDLEIYHVSNWKENDIPQTDLQFVNVYQEIFMKASKKNVLIHSSQGTGARVYMLTYFTCIYDALKSDKDIDYLFKVIKMMREQCYGGNLVPYEFAYLIKALASTFFKNGILVDFYHRRIDFNLAFDDFFYNYLKRKDKMDGELRKILNFVNIVDK
;
A
#
# COMPACT_ATOMS: atom_id res chain seq x y z
N MET A 1 -2.62 -24.37 14.36
CA MET A 1 -1.81 -23.13 14.45
C MET A 1 -2.16 -22.27 13.24
N THR A 2 -2.88 -21.17 13.43
CA THR A 2 -3.33 -20.31 12.33
C THR A 2 -2.11 -19.58 11.76
N LYS A 3 -1.75 -19.84 10.50
CA LYS A 3 -0.64 -19.16 9.83
C LYS A 3 -0.98 -17.67 9.73
N VAL A 4 -0.22 -16.81 10.41
CA VAL A 4 -0.38 -15.36 10.28
C VAL A 4 0.08 -14.98 8.88
N ASN A 5 -0.78 -14.32 8.10
CA ASN A 5 -0.49 -13.96 6.71
C ASN A 5 0.16 -12.57 6.67
N VAL A 6 1.34 -12.47 7.27
CA VAL A 6 2.13 -11.24 7.30
C VAL A 6 2.92 -11.11 6.00
N LEU A 7 2.92 -9.91 5.42
CA LEU A 7 3.81 -9.56 4.31
C LEU A 7 5.26 -9.85 4.69
N SER A 8 5.98 -10.53 3.80
CA SER A 8 7.41 -10.79 3.96
C SER A 8 8.16 -10.27 2.74
N VAL A 9 9.34 -9.70 2.96
CA VAL A 9 10.18 -9.13 1.91
C VAL A 9 11.40 -10.02 1.73
N THR A 10 11.65 -10.47 0.50
CA THR A 10 12.90 -11.16 0.13
C THR A 10 13.64 -10.32 -0.91
N GLY A 11 14.90 -9.99 -0.65
CA GLY A 11 15.74 -9.22 -1.56
C GLY A 11 16.70 -10.12 -2.34
N TYR A 12 16.88 -9.81 -3.62
CA TYR A 12 17.85 -10.44 -4.52
C TYR A 12 18.74 -9.36 -5.12
N LYS A 13 20.04 -9.62 -5.21
CA LYS A 13 21.00 -8.74 -5.88
C LYS A 13 21.55 -9.47 -7.10
N ILE A 14 21.44 -8.84 -8.27
CA ILE A 14 21.83 -9.39 -9.56
C ILE A 14 22.79 -8.39 -10.22
N LEU A 15 23.92 -8.88 -10.71
CA LEU A 15 24.81 -8.09 -11.55
C LEU A 15 24.36 -8.22 -13.01
N LEU A 16 24.00 -7.11 -13.63
CA LEU A 16 23.64 -7.04 -15.04
C LEU A 16 24.86 -6.67 -15.87
N GLU A 17 25.18 -7.50 -16.85
CA GLU A 17 26.26 -7.26 -17.81
C GLU A 17 25.69 -7.20 -19.23
N LYS A 18 26.07 -6.15 -19.97
CA LYS A 18 25.77 -6.02 -21.39
C LYS A 18 27.08 -5.78 -22.12
N LYS A 19 27.34 -6.56 -23.18
CA LYS A 19 28.58 -6.44 -23.97
C LYS A 19 28.80 -4.98 -24.41
N GLY A 20 29.97 -4.43 -24.09
CA GLY A 20 30.32 -3.04 -24.41
C GLY A 20 29.66 -1.99 -23.51
N SER A 21 29.11 -2.37 -22.35
CA SER A 21 28.55 -1.43 -21.37
C SER A 21 29.06 -1.75 -19.96
N PRO A 22 29.15 -0.76 -19.06
CA PRO A 22 29.46 -1.01 -17.65
C PRO A 22 28.42 -1.94 -17.01
N SER A 23 28.88 -2.78 -16.10
CA SER A 23 28.00 -3.61 -15.29
C SER A 23 27.13 -2.75 -14.36
N LYS A 24 25.93 -3.25 -14.04
CA LYS A 24 24.97 -2.55 -13.17
C LYS A 24 24.41 -3.50 -12.13
N ASP A 25 24.39 -3.06 -10.88
CA ASP A 25 23.69 -3.76 -9.81
C ASP A 25 22.18 -3.54 -9.94
N LEU A 26 21.43 -4.64 -10.02
CA LEU A 26 19.97 -4.68 -9.91
C LEU A 26 19.59 -5.31 -8.58
N GLU A 27 18.76 -4.62 -7.82
CA GLU A 27 18.12 -5.16 -6.63
C GLU A 27 16.65 -5.44 -6.93
N ILE A 28 16.21 -6.67 -6.66
CA ILE A 28 14.81 -7.09 -6.81
C ILE A 28 14.28 -7.45 -5.43
N TYR A 29 13.15 -6.85 -5.04
CA TYR A 29 12.48 -7.15 -3.78
C TYR A 29 11.14 -7.81 -4.06
N HIS A 30 10.95 -9.01 -3.54
CA HIS A 30 9.69 -9.75 -3.64
C HIS A 30 8.90 -9.64 -2.33
N VAL A 31 7.73 -8.99 -2.40
CA VAL A 31 6.78 -8.90 -1.29
C VAL A 31 5.81 -10.10 -1.37
N SER A 32 6.05 -11.10 -0.53
CA SER A 32 5.26 -12.33 -0.46
C SER A 32 4.06 -12.20 0.49
N ASN A 33 3.14 -13.16 0.42
CA ASN A 33 1.94 -13.28 1.26
C ASN A 33 0.85 -12.20 1.05
N TRP A 34 0.98 -11.38 0.01
CA TRP A 34 -0.07 -10.44 -0.39
C TRP A 34 -0.96 -11.05 -1.47
N LYS A 35 -2.12 -11.57 -1.07
CA LYS A 35 -3.13 -12.10 -1.99
C LYS A 35 -3.66 -10.99 -2.91
N GLU A 36 -4.03 -11.37 -4.13
CA GLU A 36 -4.71 -10.48 -5.06
C GLU A 36 -6.07 -10.05 -4.49
N ASN A 37 -6.44 -8.79 -4.72
CA ASN A 37 -7.70 -8.18 -4.24
C ASN A 37 -7.90 -8.28 -2.72
N ASP A 38 -6.80 -8.23 -1.97
CA ASP A 38 -6.78 -8.26 -0.52
C ASP A 38 -5.96 -7.10 0.04
N ILE A 39 -6.26 -6.71 1.27
CA ILE A 39 -5.45 -5.75 2.02
C ILE A 39 -4.54 -6.52 3.00
N PRO A 40 -3.41 -5.95 3.42
CA PRO A 40 -2.60 -6.55 4.47
C PRO A 40 -3.37 -6.66 5.79
N GLN A 41 -3.04 -7.67 6.60
CA GLN A 41 -3.77 -7.99 7.82
C GLN A 41 -3.63 -6.96 8.95
N THR A 42 -2.59 -6.12 8.89
CA THR A 42 -2.30 -5.13 9.93
C THR A 42 -1.76 -3.86 9.30
N ASP A 43 -2.11 -2.72 9.88
CA ASP A 43 -1.70 -1.37 9.49
C ASP A 43 -0.17 -1.10 9.60
N LEU A 44 0.57 -1.97 10.28
CA LEU A 44 2.04 -1.90 10.38
C LEU A 44 2.79 -2.59 9.22
N GLN A 45 2.12 -3.39 8.39
CA GLN A 45 2.83 -4.20 7.38
C GLN A 45 3.45 -3.35 6.26
N PHE A 46 2.81 -2.25 5.88
CA PHE A 46 3.40 -1.30 4.94
C PHE A 46 4.64 -0.59 5.48
N VAL A 47 4.70 -0.35 6.80
CA VAL A 47 5.89 0.22 7.44
C VAL A 47 7.08 -0.71 7.28
N ASN A 48 6.89 -2.01 7.52
CA ASN A 48 7.97 -3.00 7.38
C ASN A 48 8.48 -3.06 5.93
N VAL A 49 7.56 -3.09 4.95
CA VAL A 49 7.93 -3.06 3.53
C VAL A 49 8.67 -1.76 3.19
N TYR A 50 8.20 -0.62 3.69
CA TYR A 50 8.84 0.68 3.49
C TYR A 50 10.28 0.71 4.04
N GLN A 51 10.48 0.22 5.27
CA GLN A 51 11.80 0.18 5.91
C GLN A 51 12.77 -0.76 5.19
N GLU A 52 12.28 -1.91 4.71
CA GLU A 52 13.15 -2.91 4.07
C GLU A 52 13.58 -2.50 2.65
N ILE A 53 12.71 -1.81 1.92
CA ILE A 53 12.92 -1.50 0.50
C ILE A 53 13.24 -0.02 0.30
N PHE A 54 12.33 0.86 0.70
CA PHE A 54 12.33 2.26 0.25
C PHE A 54 13.28 3.15 1.06
N MET A 55 13.47 2.88 2.35
CA MET A 55 14.50 3.59 3.13
C MET A 55 15.91 3.38 2.59
N LYS A 56 16.21 2.19 2.04
CA LYS A 56 17.53 1.85 1.48
C LYS A 56 17.70 2.36 0.05
N ALA A 57 16.60 2.61 -0.65
CA ALA A 57 16.58 2.99 -2.06
C ALA A 57 16.71 4.52 -2.31
N SER A 58 17.04 5.32 -1.28
CA SER A 58 16.96 6.79 -1.37
C SER A 58 17.69 7.35 -2.60
N LYS A 59 16.95 8.10 -3.44
CA LYS A 59 17.35 8.71 -4.72
C LYS A 59 17.34 7.84 -5.99
N LYS A 60 16.79 6.62 -5.95
CA LYS A 60 16.60 5.80 -7.16
C LYS A 60 15.13 5.78 -7.60
N ASN A 61 14.89 5.75 -8.91
CA ASN A 61 13.58 5.39 -9.44
C ASN A 61 13.32 3.91 -9.13
N VAL A 62 12.26 3.62 -8.36
CA VAL A 62 11.87 2.25 -8.00
C VAL A 62 10.72 1.81 -8.90
N LEU A 63 10.92 0.72 -9.63
CA LEU A 63 9.84 0.06 -10.37
C LEU A 63 9.06 -0.84 -9.41
N ILE A 64 7.75 -0.58 -9.27
CA ILE A 64 6.84 -1.40 -8.48
C ILE A 64 5.89 -2.09 -9.46
N HIS A 65 5.79 -3.43 -9.37
CA HIS A 65 4.87 -4.19 -10.21
C HIS A 65 4.22 -5.34 -9.43
N SER A 66 3.16 -5.90 -10.00
CA SER A 66 2.54 -7.14 -9.53
C SER A 66 2.28 -8.09 -10.70
N SER A 67 1.73 -9.28 -10.43
CA SER A 67 1.29 -10.25 -11.44
C SER A 67 0.29 -9.66 -12.44
N GLN A 68 -0.55 -8.71 -12.00
CA GLN A 68 -1.57 -8.05 -12.82
C GLN A 68 -1.11 -6.68 -13.37
N GLY A 69 0.21 -6.43 -13.36
CA GLY A 69 0.75 -5.10 -13.65
C GLY A 69 0.42 -4.09 -12.54
N THR A 70 -0.13 -2.93 -12.91
CA THR A 70 -0.48 -1.82 -12.02
C THR A 70 -1.86 -2.01 -11.38
N GLY A 71 -2.05 -3.08 -10.62
CA GLY A 71 -3.29 -3.30 -9.85
C GLY A 71 -3.30 -2.58 -8.50
N ALA A 72 -4.39 -2.75 -7.73
CA ALA A 72 -4.57 -2.12 -6.41
C ALA A 72 -3.37 -2.27 -5.46
N ARG A 73 -2.72 -3.45 -5.42
CA ARG A 73 -1.52 -3.69 -4.59
C ARG A 73 -0.38 -2.73 -4.90
N VAL A 74 -0.13 -2.47 -6.19
CA VAL A 74 0.89 -1.52 -6.63
C VAL A 74 0.49 -0.13 -6.18
N TYR A 75 -0.73 0.30 -6.47
CA TYR A 75 -1.19 1.64 -6.11
C TYR A 75 -1.23 1.89 -4.60
N MET A 76 -1.70 0.95 -3.80
CA MET A 76 -1.71 1.07 -2.35
C MET A 76 -0.30 1.27 -1.79
N LEU A 77 0.67 0.48 -2.25
CA LEU A 77 2.06 0.60 -1.80
C LEU A 77 2.68 1.91 -2.27
N THR A 78 2.49 2.29 -3.53
CA THR A 78 3.03 3.54 -4.09
C THR A 78 2.42 4.77 -3.43
N TYR A 79 1.11 4.78 -3.19
CA TYR A 79 0.47 5.86 -2.43
C TYR A 79 1.03 5.94 -1.02
N PHE A 80 1.12 4.82 -0.32
CA PHE A 80 1.67 4.80 1.03
C PHE A 80 3.09 5.39 1.07
N THR A 81 3.99 4.93 0.20
CA THR A 81 5.39 5.39 0.19
C THR A 81 5.50 6.87 -0.15
N CYS A 82 4.83 7.32 -1.23
CA CYS A 82 4.88 8.72 -1.66
C CYS A 82 4.24 9.68 -0.65
N ILE A 83 3.08 9.32 -0.08
CA ILE A 83 2.41 10.13 0.94
C ILE A 83 3.25 10.17 2.22
N TYR A 84 3.80 9.04 2.64
CA TYR A 84 4.64 8.96 3.82
C TYR A 84 5.89 9.84 3.67
N ASP A 85 6.57 9.80 2.52
CA ASP A 85 7.74 10.64 2.23
C ASP A 85 7.38 12.13 2.18
N ALA A 86 6.27 12.47 1.53
CA ALA A 86 5.78 13.85 1.44
C ALA A 86 5.48 14.41 2.83
N LEU A 87 4.70 13.68 3.64
CA LEU A 87 4.26 14.14 4.96
C LEU A 87 5.37 14.11 6.02
N LYS A 88 6.39 13.28 5.82
CA LYS A 88 7.61 13.30 6.65
C LYS A 88 8.48 14.53 6.35
N SER A 89 8.46 15.03 5.12
CA SER A 89 9.26 16.17 4.66
C SER A 89 8.53 17.50 4.90
N ASP A 90 7.22 17.53 4.76
CA ASP A 90 6.33 18.69 4.94
C ASP A 90 5.05 18.25 5.67
N LYS A 91 4.69 18.90 6.79
CA LYS A 91 3.63 18.41 7.69
C LYS A 91 2.20 18.82 7.28
N ASP A 92 2.01 19.42 6.11
CA ASP A 92 0.70 19.86 5.63
C ASP A 92 -0.14 18.70 5.04
N ILE A 93 -1.34 18.50 5.59
CA ILE A 93 -2.25 17.40 5.20
C ILE A 93 -2.79 17.56 3.77
N ASP A 94 -2.79 18.78 3.22
CA ASP A 94 -3.20 19.00 1.83
C ASP A 94 -2.26 18.28 0.85
N TYR A 95 -1.03 17.96 1.27
CA TYR A 95 -0.11 17.13 0.48
C TYR A 95 -0.62 15.71 0.27
N LEU A 96 -1.43 15.14 1.17
CA LEU A 96 -2.06 13.83 0.97
C LEU A 96 -2.83 13.80 -0.36
N PHE A 97 -3.77 14.74 -0.52
CA PHE A 97 -4.62 14.79 -1.71
C PHE A 97 -3.86 15.28 -2.94
N LYS A 98 -2.88 16.18 -2.78
CA LYS A 98 -1.99 16.59 -3.88
C LYS A 98 -1.17 15.41 -4.41
N VAL A 99 -0.59 14.57 -3.54
CA VAL A 99 0.15 13.37 -3.94
C VAL A 99 -0.75 12.39 -4.67
N ILE A 100 -1.97 12.13 -4.15
CA ILE A 100 -2.93 11.26 -4.83
C ILE A 100 -3.27 11.80 -6.22
N LYS A 101 -3.54 13.11 -6.34
CA LYS A 101 -3.85 13.77 -7.60
C LYS A 101 -2.69 13.65 -8.60
N MET A 102 -1.48 14.03 -8.20
CA MET A 102 -0.28 13.97 -9.04
C MET A 102 -0.03 12.55 -9.57
N MET A 103 -0.19 11.54 -8.71
CA MET A 103 -0.03 10.15 -9.10
C MET A 103 -1.10 9.69 -10.10
N ARG A 104 -2.37 10.10 -9.92
CA ARG A 104 -3.46 9.77 -10.86
C ARG A 104 -3.30 10.46 -12.22
N GLU A 105 -2.65 11.62 -12.24
CA GLU A 105 -2.32 12.33 -13.49
C GLU A 105 -1.17 11.65 -14.26
N GLN A 106 -0.30 10.92 -13.58
CA GLN A 106 0.85 10.22 -14.20
C GLN A 106 0.57 8.75 -14.53
N CYS A 107 -0.32 8.08 -13.80
CA CYS A 107 -0.66 6.68 -13.97
C CYS A 107 -2.18 6.48 -13.98
N TYR A 108 -2.71 6.14 -15.15
CA TYR A 108 -4.13 5.82 -15.32
C TYR A 108 -4.47 4.49 -14.61
N GLY A 109 -5.64 4.42 -13.98
CA GLY A 109 -6.09 3.23 -13.23
C GLY A 109 -5.73 3.21 -11.73
N GLY A 110 -5.24 4.32 -11.16
CA GLY A 110 -4.90 4.45 -9.72
C GLY A 110 -6.08 4.47 -8.74
N ASN A 111 -7.25 3.98 -9.12
CA ASN A 111 -8.43 4.05 -8.27
C ASN A 111 -8.39 2.93 -7.23
N LEU A 112 -8.37 3.30 -5.96
CA LEU A 112 -8.58 2.38 -4.85
C LEU A 112 -10.06 2.30 -4.53
N VAL A 113 -10.57 1.08 -4.30
CA VAL A 113 -11.93 0.92 -3.79
C VAL A 113 -11.99 1.33 -2.31
N PRO A 114 -13.17 1.64 -1.75
CA PRO A 114 -13.27 2.30 -0.44
C PRO A 114 -12.54 1.61 0.72
N TYR A 115 -12.52 0.27 0.77
CA TYR A 115 -11.84 -0.46 1.85
C TYR A 115 -10.31 -0.44 1.71
N GLU A 116 -9.78 -0.40 0.49
CA GLU A 116 -8.35 -0.26 0.21
C GLU A 116 -7.87 1.13 0.56
N PHE A 117 -8.66 2.15 0.20
CA PHE A 117 -8.39 3.53 0.60
C PHE A 117 -8.46 3.71 2.12
N ALA A 118 -9.49 3.15 2.78
CA ALA A 118 -9.59 3.18 4.23
C ALA A 118 -8.38 2.52 4.91
N TYR A 119 -7.93 1.36 4.41
CA TYR A 119 -6.73 0.71 4.91
C TYR A 119 -5.49 1.59 4.72
N LEU A 120 -5.32 2.22 3.55
CA LEU A 120 -4.19 3.13 3.28
C LEU A 120 -4.15 4.27 4.31
N ILE A 121 -5.29 4.92 4.57
CA ILE A 121 -5.38 6.00 5.55
C ILE A 121 -5.10 5.49 6.97
N LYS A 122 -5.62 4.32 7.33
CA LYS A 122 -5.33 3.65 8.61
C LYS A 122 -3.84 3.39 8.80
N ALA A 123 -3.18 2.82 7.78
CA ALA A 123 -1.74 2.54 7.80
C ALA A 123 -0.92 3.82 7.96
N LEU A 124 -1.24 4.87 7.21
CA LEU A 124 -0.57 6.18 7.32
C LEU A 124 -0.76 6.79 8.71
N ALA A 125 -2.00 6.87 9.20
CA ALA A 125 -2.30 7.44 10.50
C ALA A 125 -1.57 6.71 11.63
N SER A 126 -1.64 5.38 11.67
CA SER A 126 -0.92 4.55 12.65
C SER A 126 0.59 4.76 12.59
N THR A 127 1.14 4.88 11.38
CA THR A 127 2.57 5.16 11.18
C THR A 127 2.96 6.54 11.68
N PHE A 128 2.15 7.57 11.41
CA PHE A 128 2.45 8.94 11.85
C PHE A 128 2.28 9.15 13.34
N PHE A 129 1.31 8.49 13.99
CA PHE A 129 1.25 8.43 15.45
C PHE A 129 2.49 7.76 16.02
N LYS A 130 2.89 6.60 15.49
CA LYS A 130 4.09 5.87 15.95
C LYS A 130 5.37 6.70 15.82
N ASN A 131 5.48 7.49 14.74
CA ASN A 131 6.66 8.32 14.48
C ASN A 131 6.59 9.71 15.14
N GLY A 132 5.54 10.03 15.91
CA GLY A 132 5.36 11.34 16.55
C GLY A 132 5.13 12.50 15.57
N ILE A 133 4.70 12.21 14.34
CA ILE A 133 4.35 13.24 13.34
C ILE A 133 2.96 13.82 13.65
N LEU A 134 1.99 12.95 13.99
CA LEU A 134 0.68 13.38 14.49
C LEU A 134 0.73 13.53 16.01
N VAL A 135 0.11 14.60 16.52
CA VAL A 135 -0.05 14.82 17.97
C VAL A 135 -0.99 13.75 18.53
N ASP A 136 -0.52 12.99 19.53
CA ASP A 136 -1.28 11.91 20.15
C ASP A 136 -2.33 12.46 21.14
N PHE A 137 -3.48 12.85 20.61
CA PHE A 137 -4.68 12.99 21.42
C PHE A 137 -5.27 11.59 21.63
N TYR A 138 -4.89 10.95 22.73
CA TYR A 138 -5.27 9.57 23.09
C TYR A 138 -6.72 9.21 22.70
N HIS A 139 -7.69 10.07 23.07
CA HIS A 139 -9.10 9.88 22.73
C HIS A 139 -9.36 9.88 21.22
N ARG A 140 -8.83 10.86 20.46
CA ARG A 140 -9.02 10.92 19.00
C ARG A 140 -8.42 9.71 18.30
N ARG A 141 -7.28 9.21 18.79
CA ARG A 141 -6.66 8.01 18.26
C ARG A 141 -7.57 6.79 18.49
N ILE A 142 -8.15 6.64 19.68
CA ILE A 142 -9.11 5.58 19.97
C ILE A 142 -10.34 5.69 19.08
N ASP A 143 -10.94 6.89 18.99
CA ASP A 143 -12.14 7.12 18.19
C ASP A 143 -11.91 6.78 16.71
N PHE A 144 -10.75 7.17 16.17
CA PHE A 144 -10.35 6.82 14.81
C PHE A 144 -10.22 5.30 14.62
N ASN A 145 -9.61 4.59 15.57
CA ASN A 145 -9.48 3.13 15.50
C ASN A 145 -10.84 2.44 15.54
N LEU A 146 -11.73 2.85 16.46
CA LEU A 146 -13.08 2.31 16.58
C LEU A 146 -13.92 2.55 15.32
N ALA A 147 -13.84 3.77 14.75
CA ALA A 147 -14.54 4.10 13.51
C ALA A 147 -14.05 3.25 12.32
N PHE A 148 -12.73 3.01 12.22
CA PHE A 148 -12.17 2.13 11.20
C PHE A 148 -12.63 0.68 11.40
N ASP A 149 -12.61 0.18 12.63
CA ASP A 149 -13.00 -1.20 12.94
C ASP A 149 -14.49 -1.44 12.64
N ASP A 150 -15.37 -0.50 12.98
CA ASP A 150 -16.80 -0.57 12.63
C ASP A 150 -17.00 -0.54 11.10
N PHE A 151 -16.33 0.39 10.40
CA PHE A 151 -16.39 0.45 8.94
C PHE A 151 -15.96 -0.88 8.30
N PHE A 152 -14.84 -1.44 8.77
CA PHE A 152 -14.26 -2.65 8.20
C PHE A 152 -15.10 -3.89 8.53
N TYR A 153 -15.62 -4.00 9.76
CA TYR A 153 -16.56 -5.04 10.14
C TYR A 153 -17.82 -5.01 9.25
N ASN A 154 -18.40 -3.82 9.04
CA ASN A 154 -19.56 -3.66 8.18
C ASN A 154 -19.26 -4.01 6.72
N TYR A 155 -18.06 -3.68 6.22
CA TYR A 155 -17.59 -4.12 4.91
C TYR A 155 -17.50 -5.65 4.81
N LEU A 156 -16.84 -6.31 5.77
CA LEU A 156 -16.69 -7.77 5.77
C LEU A 156 -18.05 -8.47 5.85
N LYS A 157 -18.95 -8.00 6.71
CA LYS A 157 -20.32 -8.52 6.84
C LYS A 157 -21.11 -8.42 5.53
N ARG A 158 -20.94 -7.34 4.77
CA ARG A 158 -21.58 -7.20 3.44
C ARG A 158 -20.94 -8.13 2.41
N LYS A 159 -19.60 -8.25 2.42
CA LYS A 159 -18.85 -9.14 1.54
C LYS A 159 -19.20 -10.61 1.74
N ASP A 160 -19.44 -11.03 2.98
CA ASP A 160 -19.81 -12.41 3.33
C ASP A 160 -21.23 -12.78 2.88
N LYS A 161 -22.15 -11.81 2.88
CA LYS A 161 -23.52 -11.98 2.38
C LYS A 161 -23.64 -11.94 0.85
N MET A 162 -22.55 -11.60 0.14
CA MET A 162 -22.55 -11.46 -1.31
C MET A 162 -22.49 -12.83 -1.98
N ASP A 163 -23.33 -13.01 -3.02
CA ASP A 163 -23.28 -14.21 -3.85
C ASP A 163 -21.87 -14.43 -4.43
N GLY A 164 -21.47 -15.70 -4.51
CA GLY A 164 -20.13 -16.09 -4.92
C GLY A 164 -19.78 -15.70 -6.36
N GLU A 165 -20.75 -15.76 -7.28
CA GLU A 165 -20.57 -15.37 -8.68
C GLU A 165 -20.56 -13.85 -8.83
N LEU A 166 -21.47 -13.14 -8.14
CA LEU A 166 -21.45 -11.67 -8.10
C LEU A 166 -20.11 -11.14 -7.55
N ARG A 167 -19.53 -11.81 -6.55
CA ARG A 167 -18.22 -11.44 -6.00
C ARG A 167 -17.09 -11.61 -7.03
N LYS A 168 -17.12 -12.68 -7.84
CA LYS A 168 -16.14 -12.89 -8.92
C LYS A 168 -16.28 -11.83 -10.00
N ILE A 169 -17.51 -11.50 -10.40
CA ILE A 169 -17.79 -10.45 -11.38
C ILE A 169 -17.28 -9.10 -10.88
N LEU A 170 -17.57 -8.72 -9.64
CA LEU A 170 -17.10 -7.45 -9.08
C LEU A 170 -15.57 -7.38 -9.00
N ASN A 171 -14.92 -8.47 -8.63
CA ASN A 171 -13.45 -8.55 -8.67
C ASN A 171 -12.91 -8.36 -10.09
N PHE A 172 -13.57 -8.94 -11.09
CA PHE A 172 -13.20 -8.76 -12.50
C PHE A 172 -13.44 -7.33 -12.98
N VAL A 173 -14.60 -6.74 -12.67
CA VAL A 173 -14.91 -5.35 -13.02
C VAL A 173 -13.87 -4.41 -12.41
N ASN A 174 -13.48 -4.60 -11.15
CA ASN A 174 -12.40 -3.80 -10.54
C ASN A 174 -11.03 -3.95 -11.24
N ILE A 175 -10.81 -5.01 -12.02
CA ILE A 175 -9.58 -5.23 -12.80
C ILE A 175 -9.72 -4.64 -14.22
N VAL A 176 -10.92 -4.69 -14.81
CA VAL A 176 -11.18 -4.35 -16.22
C VAL A 176 -11.69 -2.93 -16.42
N ASP A 177 -12.25 -2.31 -15.38
CA ASP A 177 -12.55 -0.87 -15.35
C ASP A 177 -11.21 -0.12 -15.27
N LYS A 178 -10.55 -0.08 -16.43
CA LYS A 178 -9.28 0.56 -16.71
C LYS A 178 -9.48 2.06 -16.80
#